data_AF-A0A2L2Z4R4-F1
#
_entry.id   AF-A0A2L2Z4R4-F1
#
_cell.length_a   1.000
_cell.length_b   1.000
_cell.length_c   1.000
_cell.angle_alpha   90.00
_cell.angle_beta   90.00
_cell.angle_gamma   90.00
#
_symmetry.space_group_name_H-M   'P 1'
#
loop_
_entity.id
_entity.type
_entity.pdbx_description
1 polymer ?
#
loop_
_entity_poly.entity_id
_entity_poly.type
_entity_poly.pdbx_seq_one_letter_code
_entity_poly.pdbx_strand_id
1 'polypeptide(L)' 'GTRPDIAYAVSLVSRKLDNPTETDWEIVQTTFRYLRTTVAHGIVYSSTNDRSL' A
#
# COMPACT_ATOMS: atom_id res chain seq x y z
N GLY A 1 -8.98 13.46 3.31
CA GLY A 1 -8.79 12.62 2.12
C GLY A 1 -9.10 11.19 2.49
N THR A 2 -9.94 10.52 1.70
CA THR A 2 -10.28 9.10 1.93
C THR A 2 -9.02 8.24 1.80
N ARG A 3 -8.84 7.28 2.71
CA ARG A 3 -7.76 6.29 2.63
C ARG A 3 -7.95 5.48 1.33
N PRO A 4 -7.00 5.51 0.38
CA PRO A 4 -7.08 4.66 -0.80
C PRO A 4 -7.01 3.20 -0.37
N ASP A 5 -7.85 2.37 -0.98
CA ASP A 5 -7.82 0.92 -0.80
C ASP A 5 -6.60 0.35 -1.55
N ILE A 6 -5.52 0.13 -0.78
CA ILE A 6 -4.26 -0.40 -1.31
C ILE A 6 -4.47 -1.79 -1.91
N ALA A 7 -5.31 -2.64 -1.29
CA ALA A 7 -5.54 -4.00 -1.76
C ALA A 7 -6.26 -3.98 -3.12
N TYR A 8 -7.25 -3.10 -3.27
CA TYR A 8 -7.94 -2.89 -4.55
C TYR A 8 -6.99 -2.36 -5.63
N ALA A 9 -6.20 -1.33 -5.32
CA ALA A 9 -5.26 -0.74 -6.27
C ALA A 9 -4.21 -1.77 -6.76
N VAL A 10 -3.62 -2.53 -5.84
CA VAL A 10 -2.65 -3.59 -6.19
C VAL A 10 -3.31 -4.70 -7.00
N SER A 11 -4.54 -5.11 -6.64
CA SER A 11 -5.29 -6.12 -7.39
C SER A 11 -5.60 -5.69 -8.82
N LEU A 12 -5.89 -4.40 -9.05
CA LEU A 12 -6.10 -3.84 -10.37
C LEU A 12 -4.84 -3.89 -11.23
N VAL A 13 -3.73 -3.38 -10.69
CA VAL A 13 -2.43 -3.32 -11.40
C VAL A 13 -1.91 -4.72 -11.72
N SER A 14 -2.09 -5.68 -10.81
CA SER A 14 -1.63 -7.07 -11.00
C SER A 14 -2.26 -7.74 -12.23
N ARG A 15 -3.49 -7.37 -12.60
CA ARG A 15 -4.16 -7.89 -13.81
C ARG A 15 -3.60 -7.32 -15.12
N LYS A 16 -2.81 -6.26 -15.07
CA LYS A 16 -2.35 -5.49 -16.24
C LYS A 16 -0.83 -5.59 -16.44
N LEU A 17 -0.18 -6.56 -15.80
CA LEU A 17 1.28 -6.73 -15.87
C LEU A 17 1.79 -7.10 -17.27
N ASP A 18 0.98 -7.78 -18.08
CA ASP A 18 1.37 -8.22 -19.43
C ASP A 18 1.41 -7.06 -20.44
N ASN A 19 0.53 -6.07 -20.29
CA ASN A 19 0.50 -4.87 -21.14
C ASN A 19 -0.10 -3.67 -20.39
N PRO A 20 0.69 -2.98 -19.56
CA PRO A 20 0.20 -1.86 -18.75
C PRO A 20 -0.04 -0.61 -19.60
N THR A 21 -1.06 0.16 -19.25
CA THR A 21 -1.35 1.48 -19.84
C THR A 21 -0.77 2.62 -19.00
N GLU A 22 -0.75 3.83 -19.56
CA GLU A 22 -0.33 5.04 -18.81
C GLU A 22 -1.20 5.27 -17.57
N THR A 23 -2.51 5.03 -17.67
CA THR A 23 -3.42 5.08 -16.52
C THR A 23 -3.07 4.05 -15.44
N ASP A 24 -2.68 2.83 -15.83
CA ASP A 24 -2.22 1.83 -14.86
C ASP A 24 -0.96 2.31 -14.13
N TRP A 25 -0.06 2.99 -14.84
CA TRP A 25 1.15 3.58 -14.25
C TRP A 25 0.85 4.72 -13.28
N GLU A 26 -0.10 5.59 -13.58
CA GLU A 26 -0.56 6.64 -12.66
C GLU A 26 -1.14 6.07 -11.35
N ILE A 27 -1.89 4.97 -11.44
CA ILE A 27 -2.42 4.25 -10.27
C ILE A 27 -1.27 3.71 -9.41
N VAL A 28 -0.26 3.12 -10.05
CA VAL A 28 0.95 2.63 -9.36
C VAL A 28 1.66 3.76 -8.64
N GLN A 29 1.94 4.86 -9.34
CA GLN A 29 2.61 6.03 -8.76
C GLN A 29 1.83 6.61 -7.58
N THR A 30 0.52 6.71 -7.71
CA THR A 30 -0.37 7.21 -6.64
C THR A 30 -0.34 6.28 -5.42
N THR A 31 -0.36 4.97 -5.65
CA THR A 31 -0.27 3.96 -4.59
C THR A 31 1.05 4.08 -3.83
N PHE A 32 2.19 4.14 -4.53
CA PHE A 32 3.50 4.32 -3.90
C PHE A 32 3.65 5.67 -3.19
N ARG A 33 3.12 6.74 -3.78
CA ARG A 33 3.10 8.06 -3.15
C ARG A 33 2.33 8.04 -1.83
N TYR A 34 1.16 7.40 -1.82
CA TYR A 34 0.37 7.23 -0.61
C TYR A 34 1.14 6.43 0.46
N LEU A 35 1.74 5.31 0.09
CA LEU A 35 2.55 4.52 1.02
C LEU A 35 3.68 5.35 1.63
N ARG A 36 4.42 6.10 0.80
CA ARG A 36 5.52 6.96 1.24
C ARG A 36 5.05 8.06 2.20
N THR A 37 3.94 8.72 1.90
CA THR A 37 3.43 9.83 2.73
C THR A 37 2.71 9.35 3.99
N THR A 38 2.27 8.09 4.05
CA THR A 38 1.51 7.53 5.17
C THR A 38 2.23 6.46 5.98
N VAL A 39 3.57 6.35 5.85
CA VAL A 39 4.41 5.48 6.69
C VAL A 39 4.08 5.62 8.19
N ALA A 40 3.85 6.84 8.67
CA ALA A 40 3.52 7.09 10.08
C ALA A 40 2.13 6.57 10.52
N HIS A 41 1.24 6.25 9.57
CA HIS A 41 -0.10 5.72 9.82
C HIS A 41 -0.15 4.18 9.66
N GLY A 42 1.02 3.54 9.56
CA GLY A 42 1.14 2.09 9.46
C GLY A 42 0.78 1.37 10.77
N ILE A 43 0.55 0.06 10.66
CA ILE A 43 0.33 -0.82 11.82
C ILE A 43 1.71 -1.30 12.29
N VAL A 44 2.05 -1.02 13.55
CA VAL A 44 3.27 -1.53 14.19
C VAL A 44 2.93 -2.83 14.91
N TYR A 45 3.51 -3.93 14.47
CA TYR A 45 3.45 -5.19 15.20
C TYR A 45 4.56 -5.21 16.25
N SER A 46 4.20 -5.04 17.53
CA SER A 46 5.09 -5.32 18.64
C SER A 46 4.77 -6.71 19.20
N SER A 47 5.81 -7.54 19.36
CA SER A 47 5.71 -8.74 20.17
C SER A 47 5.98 -8.33 21.61
N THR A 48 4.94 -8.06 22.38
CA THR A 48 5.06 -7.95 23.84
C THR A 48 5.28 -9.36 24.40
N ASN A 49 6.53 -9.82 24.40
CA ASN A 49 6.94 -10.83 25.37
C ASN A 49 7.26 -10.10 26.68
N ASP A 50 6.20 -9.59 27.32
CA ASP A 50 6.31 -9.19 28.73
C ASP A 50 6.37 -10.47 29.56
N ARG A 51 7.59 -10.99 29.69
CA ARG A 51 7.97 -12.00 30.68
C ARG A 51 8.95 -11.37 31.64
N SER A 52 8.56 -10.24 32.21
CA SER A 52 9.26 -9.65 33.35
C SER A 52 8.91 -10.49 34.58
N LEU A 53 9.86 -11.31 35.05
CA LEU A 53 9.87 -11.88 36.41
C LEU A 53 10.27 -10.81 37.42
#